data_AF-A0A699QFB6-F1
#
_entry.id   AF-A0A699QFB6-F1
#
_cell.length_a   1.000
_cell.length_b   1.000
_cell.length_c   1.000
_cell.angle_alpha   90.00
_cell.angle_beta   90.00
_cell.angle_gamma   90.00
#
_symmetry.space_group_name_H-M   'P 1'
#
loop_
_entity.id
_entity.type
_entity.pdbx_description
1 polymer ?
#
loop_
_entity_poly.entity_id
_entity_poly.type
_entity_poly.pdbx_seq_one_letter_code
_entity_poly.pdbx_strand_id
1 'polypeptide(L)'
;MARTPLNEHCSAVLLKKLPEKLGDPGKFRIPCDFLRMDECLALADLGASINLMSLSVWKRLSLPELTPTYMTLELVDRSISDQSVSLKMST
;
A
#
# COMPACT_ATOMS: atom_id res chain seq x y z
N MET A 1 -24.82 -25.46 3.74
CA MET A 1 -24.19 -24.18 4.12
C MET A 1 -24.29 -24.06 5.64
N ALA A 2 -23.24 -24.44 6.36
CA ALA A 2 -23.26 -24.47 7.82
C ALA A 2 -22.83 -23.09 8.37
N ARG A 3 -23.76 -22.41 9.05
CA ARG A 3 -23.45 -21.20 9.82
C ARG A 3 -23.24 -21.62 11.27
N THR A 4 -22.00 -21.91 11.62
CA THR A 4 -21.63 -22.21 13.01
C THR A 4 -21.73 -20.92 13.82
N PRO A 5 -22.55 -20.85 14.88
CA PRO A 5 -22.62 -19.67 15.73
C PRO A 5 -21.35 -19.60 16.57
N LEU A 6 -20.53 -18.58 16.30
CA LEU A 6 -19.30 -18.34 17.05
C LEU A 6 -19.70 -17.79 18.43
N ASN A 7 -19.46 -18.55 19.50
CA ASN A 7 -19.76 -18.09 20.85
C ASN A 7 -18.79 -16.96 21.26
N GLU A 8 -19.19 -16.12 22.21
CA GLU A 8 -18.41 -14.94 22.66
C GLU A 8 -17.01 -15.30 23.19
N HIS A 9 -16.84 -16.51 23.71
CA HIS A 9 -15.57 -17.06 24.17
C HIS A 9 -14.63 -17.47 23.01
N CYS A 10 -15.18 -17.84 21.84
CA CYS A 10 -14.39 -18.14 20.64
C CYS A 10 -13.82 -16.86 20.00
N SER A 11 -14.55 -15.75 20.02
CA SER A 11 -14.07 -14.45 19.52
C SER A 11 -12.89 -13.92 20.35
N ALA A 12 -12.96 -14.04 21.68
CA ALA A 12 -11.91 -13.56 22.57
C ALA A 12 -10.60 -14.37 22.43
N VAL A 13 -10.67 -15.67 22.16
CA VAL A 13 -9.48 -16.53 21.94
C VAL A 13 -8.83 -16.25 20.58
N LEU A 14 -9.63 -15.91 19.56
CA LEU A 14 -9.10 -15.51 18.25
C LEU A 14 -8.43 -14.13 18.32
N LEU A 15 -9.03 -13.19 19.05
CA LEU A 15 -8.47 -11.85 19.29
C LEU A 15 -7.18 -11.89 20.12
N LYS A 16 -7.09 -12.76 21.13
CA LYS A 16 -5.87 -12.94 21.94
C LYS A 16 -4.67 -13.54 21.17
N LYS A 17 -4.91 -14.14 20.01
CA LYS A 17 -3.86 -14.72 19.15
C LYS A 17 -3.39 -13.81 18.04
N LEU A 18 -4.11 -12.71 17.77
CA LEU A 18 -3.61 -11.70 16.85
C LEU A 18 -2.61 -10.84 17.61
N PRO A 19 -1.32 -10.81 17.21
CA PRO A 19 -0.38 -9.89 17.81
C PRO A 19 -0.96 -8.48 17.68
N GLU A 20 -0.96 -7.73 18.79
CA GLU A 20 -1.27 -6.30 18.77
C GLU A 20 -0.42 -5.68 17.66
N LYS A 21 -1.06 -5.01 16.70
CA LYS A 21 -0.32 -4.26 15.68
C LYS A 21 0.57 -3.29 16.44
N LEU A 22 1.88 -3.49 16.32
CA LEU A 22 2.88 -2.55 16.83
C LEU A 22 2.49 -1.18 16.29
N GLY A 23 2.27 -0.20 17.18
CA GLY A 23 1.80 1.12 16.80
C GLY A 23 2.61 1.64 15.62
N ASP A 24 1.92 2.17 14.62
CA ASP A 24 2.57 2.66 13.39
C ASP A 24 3.67 3.65 13.81
N PRO A 25 4.96 3.40 13.49
CA PRO A 25 6.06 4.28 13.89
C PRO A 25 5.93 5.72 13.32
N GLY A 26 4.89 5.99 12.56
CA GLY A 26 4.64 7.22 11.84
C GLY A 26 5.11 7.08 10.39
N LYS A 27 4.94 8.15 9.61
CA LYS A 27 5.43 8.21 8.22
C LYS A 27 6.97 8.21 8.22
N PHE A 28 7.60 7.04 8.12
CA PHE A 28 9.04 6.95 7.92
C PHE A 28 9.36 6.99 6.42
N ARG A 29 10.41 7.73 6.09
CA ARG A 29 10.88 7.89 4.70
C ARG A 29 12.13 7.07 4.51
N ILE A 30 12.16 6.26 3.45
CA ILE A 30 13.32 5.46 3.08
C ILE A 30 14.03 6.19 1.92
N PRO A 31 15.34 6.48 2.05
CA PRO A 31 16.15 6.92 0.91
C PRO A 31 16.11 5.90 -0.22
N CYS A 32 15.85 6.36 -1.43
CA CYS A 32 15.85 5.54 -2.62
C CYS A 32 16.85 6.13 -3.60
N ASP A 33 17.80 5.30 -4.02
CA ASP A 33 18.71 5.67 -5.11
C ASP A 33 18.05 5.30 -6.44
N PHE A 34 17.61 6.34 -7.14
CA PHE A 34 17.23 6.19 -8.53
C PHE A 34 18.28 6.87 -9.42
N LEU A 35 18.64 6.19 -10.51
CA LEU A 35 19.51 6.76 -11.54
C LEU A 35 18.92 8.11 -12.00
N ARG A 36 19.73 9.19 -11.90
CA ARG A 36 19.38 10.57 -12.31
C ARG A 36 18.45 11.34 -11.36
N MET A 37 18.37 10.96 -10.08
CA MET A 37 17.73 11.79 -9.06
C MET A 37 18.67 12.00 -7.86
N ASP A 38 18.96 13.27 -7.55
CA ASP A 38 19.93 13.63 -6.50
C ASP A 38 19.44 13.25 -5.10
N GLU A 39 18.12 13.26 -4.87
CA GLU A 39 17.50 12.77 -3.64
C GLU A 39 16.10 12.24 -3.94
N CYS A 40 15.85 10.95 -3.66
CA CYS A 40 14.51 10.40 -3.64
C CYS A 40 14.22 9.79 -2.27
N LEU A 41 13.05 10.11 -1.73
CA LEU A 41 12.59 9.60 -0.46
C LEU A 41 11.21 8.97 -0.66
N ALA A 42 11.14 7.64 -0.57
CA ALA A 42 9.88 6.91 -0.60
C ALA A 42 9.22 6.91 0.78
N LEU A 43 7.89 6.97 0.80
CA LEU A 43 7.12 6.73 2.01
C LEU A 43 6.96 5.22 2.16
N ALA A 44 7.37 4.69 3.31
CA ALA A 44 7.16 3.30 3.62
C ALA A 44 5.86 3.14 4.41
N ASP A 45 4.88 2.52 3.79
CA ASP A 45 3.62 2.14 4.42
C ASP A 45 3.54 0.61 4.46
N LEU A 46 3.79 0.04 5.64
CA LEU A 46 3.72 -1.41 5.85
C LEU A 46 2.28 -1.94 5.82
N GLY A 47 1.28 -1.05 5.91
CA GLY A 47 -0.14 -1.37 5.76
C GLY A 47 -0.62 -1.32 4.31
N ALA A 48 0.15 -0.72 3.40
CA ALA A 48 -0.20 -0.67 1.99
C ALA A 48 0.06 -2.02 1.31
N SER A 49 -0.91 -2.50 0.54
CA SER A 49 -0.79 -3.71 -0.27
C SER A 49 -0.11 -3.47 -1.63
N ILE A 50 0.11 -2.19 -1.99
CA ILE A 50 0.67 -1.77 -3.27
C ILE A 50 1.67 -0.64 -3.08
N ASN A 51 2.67 -0.58 -3.96
CA ASN A 51 3.61 0.55 -4.04
C ASN A 51 3.11 1.57 -5.06
N LEU A 52 3.12 2.86 -4.70
CA LEU A 52 2.75 3.95 -5.61
C LEU A 52 4.00 4.74 -6.03
N MET A 53 4.08 5.07 -7.33
CA MET A 53 5.09 6.00 -7.87
C MET A 53 4.36 7.08 -8.67
N SER A 54 4.75 8.35 -8.47
CA SER A 54 4.15 9.44 -9.24
C SER A 54 4.63 9.39 -10.70
N LEU A 55 3.76 9.80 -11.62
CA LEU A 55 4.09 9.90 -13.04
C LEU A 55 5.28 10.86 -13.29
N SER A 56 5.43 11.90 -12.45
CA SER A 56 6.56 12.82 -12.54
C SER A 56 7.90 12.15 -12.25
N VAL A 57 7.97 11.29 -11.23
CA VAL A 57 9.17 10.50 -10.93
C VAL A 57 9.44 9.53 -12.06
N TRP A 58 8.43 8.79 -12.53
CA TRP A 58 8.56 7.87 -13.66
C TRP A 58 9.17 8.54 -14.91
N LYS A 59 8.69 9.75 -15.25
CA LYS A 59 9.21 10.54 -16.37
C LYS A 59 10.66 10.99 -16.15
N ARG A 60 11.03 11.40 -14.92
CA ARG A 60 12.42 11.77 -14.58
C ARG A 60 13.38 10.59 -14.74
N LEU A 61 12.91 9.38 -14.44
CA LEU A 61 13.68 8.15 -14.65
C LEU A 61 13.84 7.77 -16.13
N SER A 62 13.24 8.53 -17.06
CA SER A 62 13.28 8.26 -18.50
C SER A 62 12.80 6.84 -18.83
N LEU A 63 11.85 6.32 -18.05
CA LEU A 63 11.28 4.99 -18.24
C LEU A 63 10.31 4.97 -19.42
N PRO A 64 10.04 3.77 -20.01
CA PRO A 64 9.11 3.62 -21.12
C PRO A 64 7.73 4.21 -20.83
N GLU A 65 7.02 4.60 -21.88
CA GLU A 65 5.65 5.07 -21.75
C GLU A 65 4.76 3.98 -21.14
N LEU A 66 3.88 4.41 -20.24
CA LEU A 66 2.98 3.53 -19.53
C LEU A 66 1.65 3.46 -20.25
N THR A 67 1.10 2.26 -20.39
CA THR A 67 -0.31 2.11 -20.78
C THR A 67 -1.18 2.49 -19.58
N PRO A 68 -2.06 3.50 -19.69
CA PRO A 68 -2.98 3.84 -18.62
C PRO A 68 -3.84 2.62 -18.29
N THR A 69 -3.83 2.23 -17.02
CA THR A 69 -4.68 1.15 -16.51
C THR A 69 -5.66 1.77 -15.53
N TYR A 70 -6.95 1.45 -15.67
CA TYR A 70 -7.96 1.88 -14.72
C TYR A 70 -7.85 1.02 -13.47
N MET A 71 -7.63 1.67 -12.33
CA MET A 71 -7.58 1.02 -11.04
C MET A 71 -8.32 1.87 -10.02
N THR A 72 -9.07 1.20 -9.15
CA THR A 72 -9.78 1.83 -8.05
C THR A 72 -8.99 1.57 -6.77
N LEU A 73 -8.64 2.64 -6.05
CA LEU A 73 -7.89 2.57 -4.80
C LEU A 73 -8.83 2.87 -3.63
N GLU A 74 -8.91 1.96 -2.66
CA GLU A 74 -9.56 2.20 -1.38
C GLU A 74 -8.50 2.65 -0.37
N LEU A 75 -8.67 3.86 0.17
CA LEU A 75 -7.77 4.43 1.17
C LEU A 75 -8.21 4.04 2.59
N VAL A 76 -7.33 4.27 3.57
CA VAL A 76 -7.59 3.94 4.98
C VAL A 76 -8.80 4.69 5.55
N ASP A 77 -9.12 5.86 5.02
CA ASP A 77 -10.32 6.64 5.35
C ASP A 77 -11.59 6.16 4.62
N ARG A 78 -11.50 5.03 3.88
CA ARG A 78 -12.54 4.43 3.04
C ARG A 78 -12.94 5.30 1.86
N SER A 79 -12.17 6.35 1.55
CA SER A 79 -12.37 7.07 0.31
C SER A 79 -11.92 6.20 -0.86
N ILE A 80 -12.66 6.33 -1.95
CA ILE A 80 -12.38 5.62 -3.19
C ILE A 80 -11.79 6.63 -4.17
N SER A 81 -10.62 6.31 -4.71
CA SER A 81 -9.97 7.11 -5.75
C SER A 81 -9.93 6.31 -7.04
N ASP A 82 -10.65 6.78 -8.04
CA ASP A 82 -10.50 6.30 -9.42
C ASP A 82 -9.35 7.07 -10.05
N GLN A 83 -8.20 6.42 -10.15
CA GLN A 83 -7.02 7.00 -10.78
C GLN A 83 -6.56 6.10 -11.94
N SER A 84 -6.24 6.74 -13.06
CA SER A 84 -5.40 6.15 -14.08
C SER A 84 -3.95 6.13 -13.57
N VAL A 85 -3.65 5.21 -12.66
CA VAL A 85 -2.29 5.05 -12.14
C VAL A 85 -1.56 4.00 -12.95
N SER A 86 -0.42 4.39 -13.48
CA SER A 86 0.53 3.47 -14.06
C SER A 86 1.35 2.81 -12.96
N LEU A 87 0.80 1.77 -12.34
CA LEU A 87 1.48 0.98 -11.32
C LEU A 87 2.07 -0.26 -11.97
N LYS A 88 3.33 -0.58 -11.65
CA LYS A 88 3.88 -1.90 -11.92
C LYS A 88 3.88 -2.69 -10.62
N MET A 89 3.04 -3.72 -10.54
CA MET A 89 3.15 -4.75 -9.51
C MET A 89 4.43 -5.54 -9.78
N SER A 90 5.42 -5.44 -8.91
CA SER A 90 6.54 -6.39 -8.86
C SER A 90 6.20 -7.46 -7.84
N THR A 91 5.89 -8.67 -8.33
CA THR A 91 5.90 -9.93 -7.57
C THR A 91 7.27 -10.23 -7.01
#